data_AF-A0A7C6B549-F1
#
_entry.id   AF-A0A7C6B549-F1
#
_cell.length_a   1.000
_cell.length_b   1.000
_cell.length_c   1.000
_cell.angle_alpha   90.00
_cell.angle_beta   90.00
_cell.angle_gamma   90.00
#
_symmetry.space_group_name_H-M   'P 1'
#
loop_
_entity.id
_entity.type
_entity.pdbx_description
1 polymer ?
#
loop_
_entity_poly.entity_id
_entity_poly.type
_entity_poly.pdbx_seq_one_letter_code
_entity_poly.pdbx_strand_id
1 'polypeptide(L)'
;MSLPPGFLDELRTRTSLVQVVGRKVTWDQRKSNQGKGDMWAPCPFHQEKTASFHVDDRQGFYYCFGCHAKGDAITFVRETENVGFMEAIEILAREAGMEVPARDP
;
A
#
# COMPACT_ATOMS: atom_id res chain seq x y z
N MET A 1 -11.40 20.11 -1.89
CA MET A 1 -10.94 19.43 -0.65
C MET A 1 -9.46 19.64 -0.48
N SER A 2 -9.07 20.33 0.58
CA SER A 2 -7.69 20.38 1.06
C SER A 2 -7.57 19.51 2.31
N LEU A 3 -6.56 18.64 2.34
CA LEU A 3 -6.20 17.92 3.56
C LEU A 3 -5.46 18.87 4.51
N PRO A 4 -5.70 18.79 5.83
CA PRO A 4 -4.94 19.52 6.83
C PRO A 4 -3.44 19.29 6.68
N PRO A 5 -2.61 20.29 7.03
CA PRO A 5 -1.17 20.10 7.10
C PRO A 5 -0.81 18.86 7.94
N GLY A 6 0.07 18.01 7.42
CA GLY A 6 0.55 16.81 8.12
C GLY A 6 -0.38 15.59 8.07
N PHE A 7 -1.62 15.71 7.57
CA PHE A 7 -2.56 14.58 7.51
C PHE A 7 -2.00 13.37 6.74
N LEU A 8 -1.35 13.62 5.60
CA LEU A 8 -0.76 12.56 4.78
C LEU A 8 0.41 11.87 5.49
N ASP A 9 1.19 12.61 6.26
CA ASP A 9 2.32 12.05 7.01
C ASP A 9 1.80 11.20 8.18
N GLU A 10 0.78 11.68 8.89
CA GLU A 10 0.11 10.88 9.92
C GLU A 10 -0.49 9.60 9.31
N LEU A 11 -1.19 9.71 8.18
CA LEU A 11 -1.77 8.55 7.49
C LEU A 11 -0.70 7.53 7.12
N ARG A 12 0.42 7.97 6.56
CA ARG A 12 1.56 7.12 6.22
C ARG A 12 2.13 6.43 7.47
N THR A 13 2.29 7.15 8.58
CA THR A 13 2.84 6.55 9.81
C THR A 13 1.90 5.53 10.48
N ARG A 14 0.59 5.68 10.30
CA ARG A 14 -0.40 4.72 10.83
C ARG A 14 -0.69 3.54 9.89
N THR A 15 -0.21 3.60 8.65
CA THR A 15 -0.49 2.59 7.64
C THR A 15 0.69 1.63 7.51
N SER A 16 0.48 0.34 7.77
CA SER A 16 1.43 -0.70 7.35
C SER A 16 1.15 -1.08 5.89
N LEU A 17 2.14 -0.86 5.02
CA LEU A 17 2.07 -1.23 3.61
C LEU A 17 1.94 -2.75 3.45
N VAL A 18 2.61 -3.54 4.29
CA VAL A 18 2.46 -5.01 4.31
C VAL A 18 1.01 -5.41 4.60
N GLN A 19 0.35 -4.77 5.56
CA GLN A 19 -1.06 -5.07 5.84
C GLN A 19 -1.99 -4.69 4.68
N VAL A 20 -1.72 -3.55 4.03
CA VAL A 20 -2.50 -3.09 2.86
C VAL A 20 -2.33 -4.05 1.68
N VAL A 21 -1.08 -4.35 1.30
CA VAL A 21 -0.77 -5.24 0.18
C VAL A 21 -1.27 -6.67 0.44
N GLY A 22 -1.16 -7.14 1.69
CA GLY A 22 -1.52 -8.50 2.09
C GLY A 22 -2.99 -8.87 1.85
N ARG A 23 -3.84 -7.90 1.53
CA ARG A 23 -5.25 -8.11 1.15
C ARG A 23 -5.42 -8.61 -0.27
N LYS A 24 -4.46 -8.35 -1.15
CA LYS A 24 -4.52 -8.66 -2.58
C LYS A 24 -3.57 -9.78 -2.99
N VAL A 25 -2.59 -10.10 -2.15
CA VAL A 25 -1.54 -11.07 -2.50
C VAL A 25 -1.45 -12.20 -1.48
N THR A 26 -0.91 -13.34 -1.93
CA THR A 26 -0.45 -14.40 -1.04
C THR A 26 1.05 -14.28 -0.87
N TRP A 27 1.51 -14.11 0.37
CA TRP A 27 2.93 -13.96 0.68
C TRP A 27 3.71 -15.25 0.46
N ASP A 28 4.86 -15.14 -0.22
CA ASP A 28 5.88 -16.18 -0.29
C ASP A 28 6.64 -16.23 1.04
N GLN A 29 6.25 -17.17 1.89
CA GLN A 29 6.83 -17.35 3.23
C GLN A 29 8.31 -17.74 3.21
N ARG A 30 8.82 -18.28 2.09
CA ARG A 30 10.23 -18.71 1.98
C ARG A 30 11.14 -17.54 1.65
N LYS A 31 10.65 -16.57 0.86
CA LYS A 31 11.39 -15.34 0.54
C LYS A 31 11.16 -14.22 1.54
N SER A 32 10.04 -14.22 2.25
CA SER A 32 9.67 -13.14 3.17
C SER A 32 10.38 -13.26 4.52
N ASN A 33 10.74 -12.10 5.08
CA ASN A 33 11.18 -11.92 6.46
C ASN A 33 10.24 -10.95 7.18
N GLN A 34 9.17 -11.50 7.76
CA GLN A 34 8.13 -10.72 8.44
C GLN A 34 8.69 -9.85 9.58
N GLY A 35 9.66 -10.35 10.35
CA GLY A 35 10.28 -9.58 11.44
C GLY A 35 11.04 -8.33 10.96
N LYS A 36 11.43 -8.30 9.68
CA LYS A 36 12.07 -7.13 9.05
C LYS A 36 11.10 -6.29 8.22
N GLY A 37 9.85 -6.72 8.01
CA GLY A 37 8.93 -6.07 7.08
C GLY A 37 9.33 -6.21 5.61
N ASP A 38 10.17 -7.20 5.31
CA ASP A 38 10.69 -7.51 3.97
C ASP A 38 9.85 -8.65 3.38
N MET A 39 8.83 -8.32 2.59
CA MET A 39 7.79 -9.26 2.18
C MET A 39 7.78 -9.44 0.67
N TRP A 40 7.55 -10.67 0.22
CA TRP A 40 7.62 -11.06 -1.19
C TRP A 40 6.36 -11.80 -1.62
N ALA A 41 5.87 -11.54 -2.83
CA ALA A 41 4.70 -12.21 -3.41
C ALA A 41 4.76 -12.27 -4.94
N PRO A 42 3.95 -13.13 -5.61
CA PRO A 42 3.60 -12.92 -7.01
C PRO A 42 2.90 -11.57 -7.18
N CYS A 43 3.24 -10.85 -8.24
CA CYS A 43 2.73 -9.51 -8.49
C CYS A 43 1.20 -9.48 -8.73
N PRO A 44 0.47 -8.54 -8.11
CA PRO A 44 -0.94 -8.34 -8.41
C PRO A 44 -1.17 -7.52 -9.70
N PHE A 45 -0.13 -6.91 -10.27
CA PHE A 45 -0.22 -6.03 -11.44
C PHE A 45 0.07 -6.74 -12.78
N HIS A 46 0.68 -7.92 -12.75
CA HIS A 46 0.90 -8.75 -13.93
C HIS A 46 0.81 -10.22 -13.58
N GLN A 47 0.47 -11.06 -14.56
CA GLN A 47 0.26 -12.47 -14.30
C GLN A 47 1.59 -13.23 -14.25
N GLU A 48 1.94 -13.75 -13.07
CA GLU A 48 3.12 -14.58 -12.85
C GLU A 48 2.90 -15.63 -11.76
N LYS A 49 3.81 -16.61 -11.67
CA LYS A 49 3.81 -17.64 -10.61
C LYS A 49 4.92 -17.46 -9.59
N THR A 50 6.04 -16.86 -9.99
CA THR A 50 7.21 -16.64 -9.14
C THR A 50 7.10 -15.30 -8.44
N ALA A 51 7.47 -15.24 -7.17
CA ALA A 51 7.47 -13.97 -6.43
C ALA A 51 8.52 -13.00 -6.98
N SER A 52 8.04 -11.94 -7.65
CA SER A 52 8.85 -10.80 -8.11
C SER A 52 8.40 -9.47 -7.48
N PHE A 53 7.29 -9.46 -6.73
CA PHE A 53 6.76 -8.30 -6.03
C PHE A 53 7.35 -8.22 -4.62
N HIS A 54 8.07 -7.14 -4.35
CA HIS A 54 8.75 -6.88 -3.08
C HIS A 54 8.09 -5.71 -2.37
N VAL A 55 7.91 -5.85 -1.05
CA VAL A 55 7.43 -4.80 -0.15
C VAL A 55 8.44 -4.63 0.97
N ASP A 56 8.91 -3.40 1.16
CA ASP A 56 9.68 -2.99 2.34
C ASP A 56 8.79 -2.07 3.19
N ASP A 57 8.23 -2.62 4.26
CA ASP A 57 7.31 -1.89 5.15
C ASP A 57 8.00 -0.73 5.86
N ARG A 58 9.30 -0.87 6.16
CA ARG A 58 10.06 0.13 6.92
C ARG A 58 10.38 1.34 6.07
N GLN A 59 10.68 1.10 4.80
CA GLN A 59 10.90 2.17 3.82
C GLN A 59 9.59 2.67 3.18
N GLY A 60 8.49 1.94 3.37
CA GLY A 60 7.16 2.35 2.95
C GLY A 60 6.92 2.27 1.44
N PHE A 61 7.61 1.36 0.74
CA PHE A 61 7.45 1.20 -0.71
C PHE A 61 7.30 -0.27 -1.14
N TYR A 62 6.75 -0.45 -2.33
CA TYR A 62 6.79 -1.69 -3.07
C TYR A 62 7.50 -1.52 -4.42
N TYR A 63 8.09 -2.61 -4.91
CA TYR A 63 8.65 -2.68 -6.25
C TYR A 63 8.47 -4.09 -6.83
N CYS A 64 7.99 -4.15 -8.07
CA CYS A 64 7.91 -5.39 -8.82
C CYS A 64 9.10 -5.53 -9.78
N PHE A 65 9.92 -6.55 -9.58
CA PHE A 65 11.06 -6.81 -10.47
C PHE A 65 10.67 -7.40 -11.83
N GLY A 66 9.46 -7.94 -11.98
CA GLY A 66 8.93 -8.43 -13.26
C GLY A 66 8.38 -7.35 -14.19
N CYS A 67 7.51 -6.45 -13.67
CA CYS A 67 6.80 -5.44 -14.49
C CYS A 67 7.14 -3.98 -14.14
N HIS A 68 8.00 -3.75 -13.14
CA HIS A 68 8.46 -2.43 -12.68
C HIS A 68 7.38 -1.55 -12.03
N ALA A 69 6.19 -2.11 -11.73
CA ALA A 69 5.21 -1.46 -10.88
C ALA A 69 5.85 -1.10 -9.53
N LYS A 70 5.61 0.11 -9.06
CA LYS A 70 6.23 0.65 -7.84
C LYS A 70 5.39 1.75 -7.24
N GLY A 71 5.48 1.91 -5.92
CA GLY A 71 4.71 2.95 -5.24
C GLY A 71 4.71 2.78 -3.73
N ASP A 72 3.83 3.54 -3.08
CA ASP A 72 3.53 3.46 -1.66
C ASP A 72 2.11 2.88 -1.43
N ALA A 73 1.62 2.91 -0.19
CA ALA A 73 0.29 2.39 0.14
C ALA A 73 -0.84 3.09 -0.64
N ILE A 74 -0.70 4.39 -0.90
CA ILE A 74 -1.71 5.17 -1.62
C ILE A 74 -1.71 4.74 -3.08
N THR A 75 -0.54 4.68 -3.73
CA THR A 75 -0.43 4.20 -5.12
C THR A 75 -0.97 2.78 -5.26
N PHE A 76 -0.63 1.89 -4.33
CA PHE A 76 -1.11 0.51 -4.35
C PHE A 76 -2.64 0.42 -4.34
N VAL A 77 -3.30 1.13 -3.41
CA VAL A 77 -4.77 1.14 -3.32
C VAL A 77 -5.39 1.75 -4.58
N ARG A 78 -4.84 2.86 -5.09
CA ARG A 78 -5.31 3.47 -6.34
C ARG A 78 -5.29 2.51 -7.51
N GLU A 79 -4.16 1.82 -7.71
CA GLU A 79 -3.98 0.93 -8.85
C GLU A 79 -4.77 -0.37 -8.70
N THR A 80 -4.83 -0.95 -7.49
CA THR A 80 -5.51 -2.24 -7.27
C THR A 80 -7.03 -2.13 -7.07
N GLU A 81 -7.54 -0.99 -6.64
CA GLU A 81 -8.98 -0.73 -6.51
C GLU A 81 -9.53 0.14 -7.65
N ASN A 82 -8.67 0.66 -8.53
CA ASN A 82 -9.03 1.58 -9.62
C ASN A 82 -9.78 2.82 -9.11
N VAL A 83 -9.20 3.48 -8.11
CA VAL A 83 -9.79 4.65 -7.43
C VAL A 83 -8.92 5.90 -7.54
N GLY A 84 -9.56 7.07 -7.35
CA GLY A 84 -8.88 8.35 -7.28
C GLY A 84 -8.00 8.50 -6.04
N PHE A 85 -7.17 9.55 -6.02
CA PHE A 85 -6.27 9.84 -4.89
C PHE A 85 -7.03 10.05 -3.57
N MET A 86 -8.09 10.85 -3.60
CA MET A 86 -8.90 11.13 -2.40
C MET A 86 -9.65 9.88 -1.90
N GLU A 87 -10.17 9.06 -2.81
CA GLU A 87 -10.84 7.81 -2.46
C GLU A 87 -9.86 6.80 -1.82
N ALA A 88 -8.63 6.70 -2.33
CA ALA A 88 -7.59 5.88 -1.71
C ALA A 88 -7.22 6.36 -0.30
N ILE A 89 -7.16 7.68 -0.10
CA ILE A 89 -6.97 8.27 1.23
C ILE A 89 -8.14 7.93 2.15
N GLU A 90 -9.38 8.03 1.67
CA GLU A 90 -10.57 7.70 2.44
C GLU A 90 -10.59 6.22 2.87
N ILE A 91 -10.15 5.31 2.00
CA ILE A 91 -9.99 3.89 2.30
C ILE A 91 -8.94 3.69 3.42
N LEU A 92 -7.73 4.22 3.21
CA LEU A 92 -6.63 4.03 4.16
C LEU A 92 -6.90 4.69 5.52
N ALA A 93 -7.49 5.89 5.52
CA ALA A 93 -7.79 6.62 6.75
C ALA A 93 -8.82 5.87 7.61
N ARG A 94 -9.86 5.30 6.99
CA ARG A 94 -10.85 4.48 7.70
C ARG A 94 -10.19 3.29 8.41
N GLU A 95 -9.23 2.66 7.76
CA GLU A 95 -8.51 1.50 8.30
C GLU A 95 -7.50 1.89 9.38
N ALA A 96 -6.88 3.07 9.24
CA ALA A 96 -6.00 3.66 10.23
C ALA A 96 -6.76 4.29 11.43
N GLY A 97 -8.10 4.24 11.44
CA GLY A 97 -8.94 4.88 12.46
C GLY A 97 -8.79 6.41 12.48
N MET A 98 -8.52 7.01 11.32
CA MET A 98 -8.39 8.45 11.11
C MET A 98 -9.66 8.99 10.46
N GLU A 99 -10.18 10.09 11.01
CA GLU A 99 -11.27 10.82 10.36
C GLU A 99 -10.72 11.61 9.18
N VAL A 100 -11.29 11.38 8.00
CA VAL A 100 -11.01 12.22 6.83
C VAL A 100 -11.77 13.53 7.01
N PRO A 101 -11.11 14.69 6.89
CA PRO A 101 -11.77 15.99 6.92
C PRO A 101 -12.98 16.02 5.98
N ALA A 102 -14.09 16.56 6.46
CA ALA A 102 -15.29 16.71 5.65
C ALA A 102 -14.97 17.52 4.37
N ARG A 103 -15.66 17.19 3.27
CA ARG A 103 -15.58 17.99 2.06
C ARG A 103 -16.12 19.38 2.39
N ASP A 104 -15.33 20.44 2.20
CA ASP A 104 -15.89 21.79 2.19
C ASP A 104 -17.03 21.83 1.16
N PRO A 105 -18.22 22.35 1.53
CA PRO A 105 -19.38 22.37 0.65
C PRO A 105 -19.19 23.22 -0.61
#